data_AF-A0A5B6VXF6-F1
#
_entry.id   AF-A0A5B6VXF6-F1
#
_cell.length_a   1.000
_cell.length_b   1.000
_cell.length_c   1.000
_cell.angle_alpha   90.00
_cell.angle_beta   90.00
_cell.angle_gamma   90.00
#
_symmetry.space_group_name_H-M   'P 1'
#
loop_
_entity.id
_entity.type
_entity.pdbx_description
1 polymer ?
#
loop_
_entity_poly.entity_id
_entity_poly.type
_entity_poly.pdbx_seq_one_letter_code
_entity_poly.pdbx_strand_id
1 'polypeptide(L)'
;MAPYEALYGRKCRTPLYWTELSENKIHGVDWIKETEQKVVVIRRNLKAVSDRQKSYADLKRKDIEFQVGDWVFLKVSPWKKILRFGQKGKLSLRFIGPYEIIERIGPVAYRLKLPPDLKKIHNVFHVSMLRRYRSDPSHVITPSEIEIRSDLTYDEEPIRILARETKELRNKRVPLVKILWNRHGVEEATWEPEESMKQQYPNLFNGKIFGDENP
;
A
#
# COMPACT_ATOMS: atom_id res chain seq x y z
N MET A 1 4.06 -6.23 41.41
CA MET A 1 5.44 -6.29 41.91
C MET A 1 6.33 -5.61 40.88
N ALA A 2 7.14 -4.64 41.29
CA ALA A 2 7.97 -3.88 40.36
C ALA A 2 9.11 -4.77 39.79
N PRO A 3 9.61 -4.52 38.56
CA PRO A 3 10.69 -5.33 37.97
C PRO A 3 11.93 -5.47 38.86
N TYR A 4 12.28 -4.41 39.59
CA TYR A 4 13.39 -4.40 40.56
C TYR A 4 13.14 -5.31 41.77
N GLU A 5 11.91 -5.34 42.29
CA GLU A 5 11.54 -6.22 43.41
C GLU A 5 11.60 -7.69 43.01
N ALA A 6 11.23 -7.99 41.77
CA ALA A 6 11.35 -9.34 41.22
C ALA A 6 12.80 -9.78 41.00
N LEU A 7 13.70 -8.84 40.67
CA LEU A 7 15.11 -9.12 40.43
C LEU A 7 15.91 -9.28 41.74
N TYR A 8 15.66 -8.41 42.73
CA TYR A 8 16.48 -8.32 43.94
C TYR A 8 15.78 -8.79 45.22
N GLY A 9 14.51 -9.21 45.14
CA GLY A 9 13.73 -9.64 46.30
C GLY A 9 13.45 -8.53 47.33
N ARG A 10 13.74 -7.27 47.01
CA ARG A 10 13.61 -6.11 47.90
C ARG A 10 12.94 -4.92 47.21
N LYS A 11 12.25 -4.07 47.97
CA LYS A 11 11.62 -2.84 47.46
C LYS A 11 12.66 -1.87 46.89
N CYS A 12 12.29 -1.15 45.83
CA CYS A 12 13.13 -0.10 45.26
C CYS A 12 13.37 0.99 46.30
N ARG A 13 14.62 1.46 46.46
CA ARG A 13 14.87 2.73 47.16
C ARG A 13 14.36 3.85 46.28
N THR A 14 13.24 4.45 46.67
CA THR A 14 12.77 5.71 46.09
C THR A 14 13.17 6.85 47.01
N PRO A 15 13.30 8.10 46.52
CA PRO A 15 13.59 9.26 47.36
C PRO A 15 12.61 9.47 48.54
N LEU A 16 11.44 8.83 48.49
CA LEU A 16 10.41 8.83 49.52
C LEU A 16 10.54 7.68 50.54
N TYR A 17 11.46 6.73 50.33
CA TYR A 17 11.59 5.51 51.14
C TYR A 17 13.07 5.23 51.49
N TRP A 18 13.52 5.86 52.58
CA TRP A 18 14.90 5.84 53.09
C TRP A 18 15.08 4.91 54.30
N THR A 19 14.61 3.66 54.23
CA THR A 19 15.00 2.69 55.26
C THR A 19 16.44 2.26 55.00
N GLU A 20 17.34 2.58 55.94
CA GLU A 20 18.72 2.08 55.95
C GLU A 20 18.72 0.57 56.15
N LEU A 21 19.48 -0.13 55.31
CA LEU A 21 19.86 -1.51 55.58
C LEU A 21 20.91 -1.43 56.70
N SER A 22 20.47 -1.51 57.95
CA SER A 22 21.44 -1.80 59.01
C SER A 22 21.98 -3.20 58.77
N GLU A 23 23.31 -3.30 58.75
CA GLU A 23 24.03 -4.54 58.54
C GLU A 23 23.63 -5.60 59.57
N ASN A 24 23.50 -6.83 59.07
CA ASN A 24 23.69 -8.08 59.80
C ASN A 24 22.74 -8.38 60.96
N LYS A 25 21.45 -8.58 60.66
CA LYS A 25 20.78 -9.75 61.26
C LYS A 25 20.98 -10.90 60.28
N ILE A 26 21.68 -11.95 60.70
CA ILE A 26 21.79 -13.23 59.99
C ILE A 26 20.36 -13.76 59.85
N HIS A 27 19.68 -13.42 58.76
CA HIS A 27 18.33 -13.90 58.47
C HIS A 27 18.50 -15.33 57.93
N GLY A 28 17.95 -16.30 58.66
CA GLY A 28 18.19 -17.73 58.45
C GLY A 28 17.75 -18.27 57.10
N VAL A 29 18.11 -19.54 56.87
CA VAL A 29 17.76 -20.37 55.71
C VAL A 29 16.27 -20.29 55.35
N ASP A 30 15.40 -20.03 56.33
CA ASP A 30 13.96 -19.90 56.14
C ASP A 30 13.56 -18.70 55.27
N TRP A 31 14.24 -17.55 55.36
CA TRP A 31 13.96 -16.39 54.49
C TRP A 31 14.38 -16.65 53.05
N ILE A 32 15.47 -17.40 52.85
CA ILE A 32 15.92 -17.82 51.52
C ILE A 32 14.88 -18.76 50.90
N LYS A 33 14.36 -19.72 51.68
CA LYS A 33 13.28 -20.61 51.25
C LYS A 33 11.99 -19.86 50.92
N GLU A 34 11.58 -18.90 51.75
CA GLU A 34 10.40 -18.07 51.49
C GLU A 34 10.56 -17.20 50.24
N THR A 35 11.75 -16.64 50.01
CA THR A 35 12.03 -15.84 48.82
C THR A 35 12.06 -16.69 47.56
N GLU A 36 12.65 -17.89 47.59
CA GLU A 36 12.59 -18.85 46.49
C GLU A 36 11.15 -19.23 46.14
N GLN A 37 10.32 -19.52 47.14
CA GLN A 37 8.90 -19.82 46.94
C GLN A 37 8.16 -18.65 46.29
N LYS A 38 8.40 -17.41 46.75
CA LYS A 38 7.81 -16.21 46.15
C LYS A 38 8.28 -15.99 44.71
N VAL A 39 9.55 -16.22 44.41
CA VAL A 39 10.11 -16.12 43.03
C VAL A 39 9.44 -17.13 42.10
N VAL A 40 9.20 -18.36 42.55
CA VAL A 40 8.47 -19.38 41.76
C VAL A 40 7.05 -18.90 41.45
N VAL A 41 6.34 -18.35 42.43
CA VAL A 41 4.99 -17.79 42.24
C VAL A 41 5.01 -16.62 41.25
N ILE A 42 5.99 -15.72 41.34
CA ILE A 42 6.12 -14.57 40.43
C ILE A 42 6.38 -15.04 39.00
N ARG A 43 7.29 -15.99 38.79
CA ARG A 43 7.55 -16.58 37.47
C ARG A 43 6.29 -17.22 36.88
N ARG A 44 5.53 -17.95 37.70
CA ARG A 44 4.27 -18.56 37.27
C ARG A 44 3.23 -17.50 36.87
N ASN A 45 3.10 -16.43 37.65
CA ASN A 45 2.17 -15.35 37.37
C ASN A 45 2.58 -14.55 36.12
N LEU A 46 3.88 -14.27 35.94
CA LEU A 46 4.40 -13.63 34.72
C LEU A 46 4.12 -14.48 33.48
N LYS A 47 4.33 -15.79 33.57
CA LYS A 47 4.00 -16.71 32.47
C LYS A 47 2.50 -16.68 32.16
N ALA A 48 1.65 -16.78 33.18
CA ALA A 48 0.20 -16.73 32.99
C ALA A 48 -0.28 -15.41 32.37
N VAL A 49 0.32 -14.27 32.74
CA VAL A 49 0.02 -12.97 32.14
C VAL A 49 0.50 -12.91 30.69
N SER A 50 1.72 -13.39 30.41
CA SER A 50 2.26 -13.46 29.04
C SER A 50 1.41 -14.34 28.13
N ASP A 51 0.98 -15.50 28.62
CA ASP A 51 0.11 -16.44 27.90
C ASP A 51 -1.26 -15.81 27.60
N ARG A 52 -1.85 -15.08 28.56
CA ARG A 52 -3.10 -14.31 28.35
C ARG A 52 -2.93 -13.21 27.30
N GLN A 53 -1.83 -12.46 27.39
CA GLN A 53 -1.55 -11.40 26.41
C GLN A 53 -1.38 -11.98 25.00
N LYS A 54 -0.68 -13.13 24.91
CA LYS A 54 -0.51 -13.87 23.66
C LYS A 54 -1.85 -14.35 23.11
N SER A 55 -2.67 -15.01 23.93
CA SER A 55 -3.96 -15.53 23.47
C SER A 55 -4.90 -14.43 22.99
N TYR A 56 -4.95 -13.28 23.66
CA TYR A 56 -5.75 -12.12 23.22
C TYR A 56 -5.23 -11.50 21.91
N ALA A 57 -3.91 -11.45 21.72
CA ALA A 57 -3.32 -10.90 20.51
C ALA A 57 -3.51 -11.84 19.31
N ASP A 58 -3.30 -13.15 19.51
CA ASP A 58 -3.33 -14.14 18.44
C ASP A 58 -4.76 -14.40 17.95
N LEU A 59 -5.78 -14.29 18.82
CA LEU A 59 -7.20 -14.41 18.42
C LEU A 59 -7.62 -13.43 17.31
N LYS A 60 -6.94 -12.28 17.20
CA LYS A 60 -7.21 -11.23 16.21
C LYS A 60 -6.29 -11.29 14.99
N ARG A 61 -5.28 -12.17 14.99
CA ARG A 61 -4.37 -12.34 13.85
C ARG A 61 -4.90 -13.41 12.91
N LYS A 62 -4.75 -13.17 11.61
CA LYS A 62 -4.90 -14.20 10.58
C LYS A 62 -3.52 -14.57 10.11
N ASP A 63 -3.22 -15.86 10.08
CA ASP A 63 -1.99 -16.33 9.47
C ASP A 63 -2.11 -16.12 7.96
N ILE A 64 -1.27 -15.19 7.47
CA ILE A 64 -1.15 -14.93 6.04
C ILE A 64 0.01 -15.79 5.57
N GLU A 65 -0.31 -16.82 4.81
CA GLU A 65 0.70 -17.64 4.15
C GLU A 65 0.68 -17.40 2.65
N PHE A 66 1.86 -17.49 2.04
CA PHE A 66 2.04 -17.39 0.61
C PHE A 66 2.79 -18.61 0.11
N GLN A 67 2.52 -19.01 -1.12
CA GLN A 67 3.22 -20.08 -1.81
C GLN A 67 4.26 -19.50 -2.78
N VAL A 68 5.23 -20.33 -3.15
CA VAL A 68 6.18 -19.99 -4.22
C VAL A 68 5.40 -19.88 -5.53
N GLY A 69 5.64 -18.81 -6.30
CA GLY A 69 4.89 -18.47 -7.51
C GLY A 69 3.68 -17.55 -7.27
N ASP A 70 3.29 -17.30 -6.01
CA ASP A 70 2.27 -16.30 -5.73
C ASP A 70 2.76 -14.89 -6.10
N TRP A 71 1.84 -14.10 -6.64
CA TRP A 71 2.08 -12.68 -6.88
C TRP A 71 1.70 -11.87 -5.65
N VAL A 72 2.58 -10.98 -5.23
CA VAL A 72 2.38 -10.12 -4.06
C VAL A 72 2.79 -8.69 -4.33
N PHE A 73 2.03 -7.77 -3.75
CA PHE A 73 2.42 -6.37 -3.67
C PHE A 73 3.39 -6.14 -2.51
N LEU A 74 4.43 -5.35 -2.77
CA LEU A 74 5.39 -4.93 -1.75
C LEU A 74 5.02 -3.56 -1.19
N LYS A 75 4.87 -3.48 0.13
CA LYS A 75 4.60 -2.22 0.84
C LYS A 75 5.85 -1.33 0.85
N VAL A 76 5.68 -0.08 0.44
CA VAL A 76 6.73 0.94 0.51
C VAL A 76 6.44 1.85 1.68
N SER A 77 7.28 1.80 2.71
CA SER A 77 7.37 2.92 3.64
C SER A 77 8.33 3.97 3.06
N PRO A 78 8.18 5.25 3.41
CA PRO A 78 9.19 6.26 3.09
C PRO A 78 10.46 5.94 3.88
N TRP A 79 11.45 5.29 3.25
CA TRP A 79 12.74 5.08 3.87
C TRP A 79 13.58 6.34 3.68
N LYS A 80 14.30 6.76 4.73
CA LYS A 80 15.24 7.88 4.64
C LYS A 80 16.35 7.45 3.67
N LYS A 81 16.48 8.13 2.51
CA LYS A 81 17.47 7.92 1.43
C LYS A 81 17.25 6.78 0.42
N ILE A 82 16.13 6.04 0.44
CA ILE A 82 15.83 5.05 -0.61
C ILE A 82 14.82 5.63 -1.62
N LEU A 83 15.02 5.24 -2.89
CA LEU A 83 14.27 5.63 -4.07
C LEU A 83 12.76 5.70 -3.77
N ARG A 84 12.16 6.90 -3.83
CA ARG A 84 10.71 7.04 -3.75
C ARG A 84 10.16 6.64 -5.11
N PHE A 85 9.46 5.51 -5.16
CA PHE A 85 8.76 5.08 -6.37
C PHE A 85 7.58 6.02 -6.64
N GLY A 86 7.48 6.54 -7.86
CA GLY A 86 6.35 7.34 -8.35
C GLY A 86 6.31 8.81 -7.90
N GLN A 87 5.15 9.43 -8.08
CA GLN A 87 4.90 10.84 -7.76
C GLN A 87 4.92 11.08 -6.25
N LYS A 88 5.64 12.12 -5.80
CA LYS A 88 5.75 12.54 -4.40
C LYS A 88 4.47 13.28 -3.98
N GLY A 89 3.72 12.74 -3.01
CA GLY A 89 2.60 13.48 -2.39
C GLY A 89 1.41 12.63 -1.96
N LYS A 90 0.24 13.29 -1.87
CA LYS A 90 -1.05 12.78 -1.34
C LYS A 90 -1.63 11.58 -2.13
N LEU A 91 -1.05 11.26 -3.29
CA LEU A 91 -1.44 10.16 -4.18
C LEU A 91 -0.30 9.16 -4.46
N SER A 92 0.77 9.18 -3.65
CA SER A 92 1.84 8.18 -3.80
C SER A 92 1.33 6.77 -3.50
N LEU A 93 1.72 5.81 -4.34
CA LEU A 93 1.38 4.41 -4.13
C LEU A 93 2.01 3.88 -2.85
N ARG A 94 1.17 3.32 -1.97
CA ARG A 94 1.63 2.68 -0.72
C ARG A 94 2.24 1.29 -0.97
N PHE A 95 1.90 0.69 -2.10
CA PHE A 95 2.34 -0.63 -2.53
C PHE A 95 2.86 -0.53 -3.96
N ILE A 96 4.03 -1.10 -4.23
CA ILE A 96 4.55 -1.25 -5.60
C ILE A 96 4.24 -2.66 -6.07
N GLY A 97 3.88 -2.76 -7.35
CA GLY A 97 4.12 -3.88 -8.27
C GLY A 97 3.74 -5.28 -7.78
N PRO A 98 3.03 -6.09 -8.58
CA PRO A 98 2.98 -7.50 -8.30
C PRO A 98 4.39 -8.08 -8.55
N TYR A 99 5.00 -8.63 -7.52
CA TYR A 99 6.24 -9.38 -7.60
C TYR A 99 5.98 -10.84 -7.28
N GLU A 100 6.63 -11.72 -8.03
CA GLU A 100 6.56 -13.16 -7.82
C GLU A 100 7.41 -13.56 -6.61
N ILE A 101 6.89 -14.44 -5.77
CA ILE A 101 7.65 -15.07 -4.70
C ILE A 101 8.50 -16.19 -5.29
N ILE A 102 9.83 -16.06 -5.20
CA ILE A 102 10.79 -17.06 -5.66
C ILE A 102 10.94 -18.19 -4.63
N GLU A 103 10.99 -17.82 -3.35
CA GLU A 103 11.38 -18.76 -2.30
C GLU A 103 10.80 -18.34 -0.94
N ARG A 104 10.42 -19.32 -0.12
CA ARG A 104 10.06 -19.13 1.29
C ARG A 104 11.28 -19.44 2.16
N ILE A 105 11.95 -18.40 2.68
CA ILE A 105 13.14 -18.54 3.52
C ILE A 105 12.78 -18.97 4.94
N GLY A 106 11.60 -18.59 5.41
CA GLY A 106 11.11 -18.98 6.73
C GLY A 106 9.60 -18.84 6.86
N PRO A 107 9.03 -19.11 8.05
CA PRO A 107 7.59 -19.02 8.26
C PRO A 107 7.03 -17.63 7.92
N VAL A 108 7.84 -16.58 8.14
CA VAL A 108 7.44 -15.18 8.01
C VAL A 108 8.26 -14.40 6.97
N ALA A 109 9.25 -15.01 6.33
CA ALA A 109 10.18 -14.33 5.43
C ALA A 109 10.16 -14.97 4.03
N TYR A 110 9.93 -14.14 3.01
CA TYR A 110 9.79 -14.55 1.62
C TYR A 110 10.74 -13.75 0.72
N ARG A 111 11.29 -14.42 -0.28
CA ARG A 111 12.17 -13.84 -1.30
C ARG A 111 11.36 -13.48 -2.54
N LEU A 112 11.45 -12.24 -2.99
CA LEU A 112 10.74 -11.73 -4.16
C LEU A 112 11.65 -11.59 -5.37
N LYS A 113 11.06 -11.73 -6.55
CA LYS A 113 11.69 -11.41 -7.84
C LYS A 113 11.61 -9.90 -8.09
N LEU A 114 12.58 -9.17 -7.55
CA LEU A 114 12.66 -7.72 -7.74
C LEU A 114 13.27 -7.36 -9.11
N PRO A 115 12.80 -6.28 -9.77
CA PRO A 115 13.35 -5.77 -11.00
C PRO A 115 14.75 -5.19 -10.79
N PRO A 116 15.56 -5.07 -11.86
CA PRO A 116 16.94 -4.58 -11.79
C PRO A 116 17.04 -3.17 -11.18
N ASP A 117 16.02 -2.33 -11.34
CA ASP A 117 15.95 -0.97 -10.78
C ASP A 117 15.98 -0.97 -9.25
N LEU A 118 15.53 -2.07 -8.64
CA LEU A 118 15.47 -2.28 -7.19
C LEU A 118 16.61 -3.15 -6.65
N LYS A 119 17.67 -3.40 -7.44
CA LYS A 119 18.84 -4.19 -7.01
C LYS A 119 19.51 -3.70 -5.72
N LYS A 120 19.37 -2.43 -5.37
CA LYS A 120 19.91 -1.87 -4.12
C LYS A 120 19.16 -2.35 -2.87
N ILE A 121 17.94 -2.87 -3.02
CA ILE A 121 17.11 -3.35 -1.92
C ILE A 121 17.29 -4.86 -1.78
N HIS A 122 17.42 -5.34 -0.53
CA HIS A 122 17.40 -6.77 -0.27
C HIS A 122 16.06 -7.37 -0.70
N ASN A 123 16.12 -8.48 -1.42
CA ASN A 123 14.94 -9.14 -1.99
C ASN A 123 14.17 -10.03 -0.99
N VAL A 124 14.52 -9.99 0.30
CA VAL A 124 13.89 -10.78 1.35
C VAL A 124 13.03 -9.86 2.21
N PHE A 125 11.74 -10.17 2.31
CA PHE A 125 10.77 -9.36 3.03
C PHE A 125 9.97 -10.16 4.04
N HIS A 126 9.60 -9.50 5.12
CA HIS A 126 8.69 -10.04 6.13
C HIS A 126 7.24 -10.03 5.62
N VAL A 127 6.44 -11.03 6.00
CA VAL A 127 5.05 -11.23 5.52
C VAL A 127 4.15 -10.01 5.69
N SER A 128 4.39 -9.20 6.73
CA SER A 128 3.63 -7.97 7.02
C SER A 128 3.85 -6.84 6.00
N MET A 129 4.90 -6.92 5.19
CA MET A 129 5.18 -6.01 4.09
C MET A 129 4.55 -6.48 2.78
N LEU A 130 4.03 -7.70 2.74
CA LEU A 130 3.46 -8.31 1.55
C LEU A 130 1.94 -8.25 1.60
N ARG A 131 1.32 -8.05 0.44
CA ARG A 131 -0.12 -8.13 0.28
C ARG A 131 -0.43 -9.00 -0.92
N ARG A 132 -1.30 -9.99 -0.75
CA ARG A 132 -1.70 -10.90 -1.85
C ARG A 132 -2.21 -10.11 -3.05
N TYR A 133 -1.65 -10.35 -4.22
CA TYR A 133 -2.20 -9.86 -5.47
C TYR A 133 -3.44 -10.69 -5.80
N ARG A 134 -4.53 -10.04 -6.19
CA ARG A 134 -5.69 -10.71 -6.79
C ARG A 134 -5.66 -10.31 -8.25
N SER A 135 -5.36 -11.27 -9.12
CA SER A 135 -5.41 -11.06 -10.57
C SER A 135 -6.81 -10.64 -10.94
N ASP A 136 -6.94 -9.43 -11.47
CA ASP A 136 -8.18 -8.93 -12.05
C ASP A 136 -7.87 -8.67 -13.53
N PRO A 137 -8.64 -9.24 -14.47
CA PRO A 137 -8.50 -8.96 -15.90
C PRO A 137 -8.53 -7.47 -16.22
N SER A 138 -9.21 -6.65 -15.41
CA SER A 138 -9.28 -5.20 -15.59
C SER A 138 -7.98 -4.44 -15.27
N HIS A 139 -7.05 -5.02 -14.52
CA HIS A 139 -5.75 -4.40 -14.22
C HIS A 139 -4.72 -4.60 -15.32
N VAL A 140 -4.96 -5.53 -16.24
CA VAL A 140 -4.09 -5.73 -17.40
C VAL A 140 -4.49 -4.67 -18.43
N ILE A 141 -3.86 -3.50 -18.34
CA ILE A 141 -3.90 -2.53 -19.44
C ILE A 141 -3.18 -3.23 -20.60
N THR A 142 -3.92 -3.69 -21.59
CA THR A 142 -3.31 -4.17 -22.83
C THR A 142 -2.55 -3.00 -23.43
N PRO A 143 -1.22 -3.09 -23.58
CA PRO A 143 -0.45 -2.01 -24.18
C PRO A 143 -0.94 -1.86 -25.62
N SER A 144 -1.65 -0.76 -25.89
CA SER A 144 -1.96 -0.36 -27.26
C SER A 144 -0.64 -0.01 -27.92
N GLU A 145 -0.26 -0.71 -28.99
CA GLU A 145 0.89 -0.33 -29.81
C GLU A 145 0.54 0.99 -30.51
N ILE A 146 0.96 2.11 -29.92
CA ILE A 146 0.88 3.42 -30.55
C ILE A 146 2.18 3.61 -31.33
N GLU A 147 2.07 3.76 -32.64
CA GLU A 147 3.17 4.22 -33.48
C GLU A 147 3.42 5.70 -33.17
N ILE A 148 4.32 5.95 -32.24
CA ILE A 148 4.73 7.31 -31.88
C ILE A 148 5.81 7.75 -32.88
N ARG A 149 5.69 8.97 -33.44
CA ARG A 149 6.73 9.56 -34.28
C ARG A 149 8.00 9.84 -33.45
N SER A 150 9.15 10.06 -34.09
CA SER A 150 10.41 10.40 -33.40
C SER A 150 10.29 11.58 -32.44
N ASP A 151 9.32 12.46 -32.68
CA ASP A 151 9.09 13.71 -31.94
C ASP A 151 8.15 13.53 -30.74
N LEU A 152 7.82 12.27 -30.38
CA LEU A 152 6.86 11.91 -29.33
C LEU A 152 5.41 12.37 -29.58
N THR A 153 5.11 12.82 -30.80
CA THR A 153 3.75 13.17 -31.23
C THR A 153 3.05 11.96 -31.85
N TYR A 154 1.74 11.87 -31.65
CA TYR A 154 0.87 10.92 -32.33
C TYR A 154 -0.34 11.68 -32.89
N ASP A 155 -0.78 11.31 -34.08
CA ASP A 155 -1.91 11.97 -34.73
C ASP A 155 -3.21 11.28 -34.30
N GLU A 156 -4.12 12.06 -33.71
CA GLU A 156 -5.47 11.62 -33.35
C GLU A 156 -6.44 11.89 -34.49
N GLU A 157 -6.98 10.81 -35.08
CA GLU A 157 -8.02 10.95 -36.10
C GLU A 157 -9.41 10.97 -35.44
N PRO A 158 -10.24 11.99 -35.70
CA PRO A 158 -11.61 12.02 -35.21
C PRO A 158 -12.50 11.04 -36.00
N ILE A 159 -13.27 10.20 -35.32
CA ILE A 159 -14.19 9.23 -35.94
C ILE A 159 -15.55 9.86 -36.22
N ARG A 160 -16.20 10.40 -35.18
CA ARG A 160 -17.58 10.90 -35.27
C ARG A 160 -17.87 12.01 -34.27
N ILE A 161 -18.85 12.84 -34.59
CA ILE A 161 -19.43 13.83 -33.69
C ILE A 161 -20.57 13.16 -32.91
N LEU A 162 -20.47 13.13 -31.59
CA LEU A 162 -21.47 12.52 -30.70
C LEU A 162 -22.57 13.50 -30.31
N ALA A 163 -22.22 14.77 -30.07
CA ALA A 163 -23.17 15.78 -29.60
C ALA A 163 -22.76 17.17 -30.08
N ARG A 164 -23.73 18.08 -30.12
CA ARG A 164 -23.52 19.51 -30.39
C ARG A 164 -24.17 20.31 -29.28
N GLU A 165 -23.43 21.26 -28.71
CA GLU A 165 -23.95 22.14 -27.68
C GLU A 165 -23.45 23.56 -27.93
N THR A 166 -24.30 24.56 -27.70
CA THR A 166 -23.88 25.97 -27.80
C THR A 166 -23.71 26.52 -26.40
N LYS A 167 -22.46 26.84 -26.03
CA LYS A 167 -22.16 27.44 -24.74
C LYS A 167 -22.44 28.95 -24.80
N GLU A 168 -23.43 29.39 -24.04
CA GLU A 168 -23.73 30.81 -23.88
C GLU A 168 -22.81 31.44 -22.83
N LEU A 169 -22.00 32.39 -23.25
CA LEU A 169 -21.21 33.27 -22.37
C LEU A 169 -21.86 34.66 -22.32
N ARG A 170 -21.45 35.49 -21.36
CA ARG A 170 -22.02 36.84 -21.14
C ARG A 170 -22.13 37.70 -22.41
N ASN A 171 -21.18 37.58 -23.34
CA ASN A 171 -21.09 38.40 -24.54
C ASN A 171 -21.02 37.61 -25.86
N LYS A 172 -20.98 36.26 -25.83
CA LYS A 172 -20.73 35.43 -27.03
C LYS A 172 -21.42 34.07 -26.91
N ARG A 173 -21.84 33.51 -28.04
CA ARG A 173 -22.29 32.12 -28.17
C ARG A 173 -21.21 31.33 -28.88
N VAL A 174 -20.73 30.25 -28.26
CA VAL A 174 -19.68 29.40 -28.84
C VAL A 174 -20.25 28.00 -29.10
N PRO A 175 -20.37 27.58 -30.37
CA PRO A 175 -20.78 26.23 -30.70
C PRO A 175 -19.63 25.24 -30.44
N LEU A 176 -19.93 24.18 -29.70
CA LEU A 176 -19.03 23.10 -29.35
C LEU A 176 -19.57 21.77 -29.90
N VAL A 177 -18.65 20.93 -30.34
CA VAL A 177 -18.91 19.56 -30.82
C VAL A 177 -18.20 18.57 -29.92
N LYS A 178 -18.91 17.54 -29.47
CA LYS A 178 -18.31 16.42 -28.74
C LYS A 178 -17.78 15.40 -29.74
N ILE A 179 -16.48 15.14 -29.73
CA ILE A 179 -15.82 14.30 -30.72
C ILE A 179 -15.38 13.00 -30.09
N LEU A 180 -15.66 11.90 -30.78
CA LEU A 180 -15.06 10.62 -30.51
C LEU A 180 -13.77 10.49 -31.31
N TRP A 181 -12.65 10.43 -30.61
CA TRP A 181 -11.32 10.22 -31.18
C TRP A 181 -11.05 8.74 -31.42
N ASN A 182 -10.23 8.43 -32.42
CA ASN A 182 -9.82 7.06 -32.71
C ASN A 182 -9.06 6.47 -31.50
N ARG A 183 -9.36 5.22 -31.14
CA ARG A 183 -8.80 4.48 -29.99
C ARG A 183 -9.27 4.94 -28.60
N HIS A 184 -10.06 6.00 -28.50
CA HIS A 184 -10.65 6.46 -27.24
C HIS A 184 -12.07 5.90 -27.03
N GLY A 185 -12.42 5.64 -25.77
CA GLY A 185 -13.78 5.27 -25.40
C GLY A 185 -14.74 6.47 -25.49
N VAL A 186 -16.06 6.21 -25.49
CA VAL A 186 -17.09 7.27 -25.46
C VAL A 186 -16.96 8.16 -24.22
N GLU A 187 -16.43 7.62 -23.12
CA GLU A 187 -16.15 8.33 -21.87
C GLU A 187 -14.99 9.34 -22.00
N GLU A 188 -14.07 9.12 -22.93
CA GLU A 188 -12.87 9.95 -23.15
C GLU A 188 -13.06 11.01 -24.25
N ALA A 189 -14.28 11.12 -24.81
CA ALA A 189 -14.61 12.08 -25.84
C ALA A 189 -14.50 13.54 -25.34
N THR A 190 -13.82 14.40 -26.09
CA THR A 190 -13.58 15.81 -25.73
C THR A 190 -14.56 16.76 -26.43
N TRP A 191 -14.70 17.98 -25.89
CA TRP A 191 -15.50 19.06 -26.46
C TRP A 191 -14.59 20.07 -27.16
N GLU A 192 -14.72 20.19 -28.48
CA GLU A 192 -13.92 21.12 -29.27
C GLU A 192 -14.78 22.20 -29.95
N PRO A 193 -14.21 23.38 -30.26
CA PRO A 193 -14.90 24.40 -31.04
C PRO A 193 -15.29 23.92 -32.44
N GLU A 194 -16.55 24.13 -32.82
CA GLU A 194 -17.08 23.66 -34.11
C GLU A 194 -16.33 24.28 -35.31
N GLU A 195 -15.92 25.55 -35.20
CA GLU A 195 -15.20 26.26 -36.26
C GLU A 195 -13.83 25.64 -36.56
N SER A 196 -13.06 25.30 -35.52
CA SER A 196 -11.74 24.67 -35.67
C SER A 196 -11.86 23.29 -36.29
N MET A 197 -12.87 22.53 -35.89
CA MET A 197 -13.10 21.17 -36.41
C MET A 197 -13.60 21.17 -37.86
N LYS A 198 -14.41 22.17 -38.25
CA LYS A 198 -14.81 22.34 -39.66
C LYS A 198 -13.62 22.68 -40.56
N GLN A 199 -12.65 23.44 -40.06
CA GLN A 199 -11.45 23.79 -40.82
C GLN A 199 -10.49 22.61 -40.97
N GLN A 200 -10.26 21.86 -39.89
CA GLN A 200 -9.31 20.74 -39.89
C GLN A 200 -9.90 19.45 -40.48
N TYR A 201 -11.18 19.18 -40.21
CA TYR A 201 -11.84 17.93 -40.56
C TYR A 201 -13.24 18.18 -41.19
N PRO A 202 -13.31 18.82 -42.37
CA PRO A 202 -14.58 19.13 -43.02
C PRO A 202 -15.42 17.88 -43.34
N ASN A 203 -14.76 16.75 -43.56
CA ASN A 203 -15.39 15.48 -43.91
C ASN A 203 -16.36 14.96 -42.82
N LEU A 204 -16.12 15.28 -41.54
CA LEU A 204 -17.00 14.89 -40.43
C LEU A 204 -18.36 15.61 -40.46
N PHE A 205 -18.43 16.75 -41.13
CA PHE A 205 -19.62 17.59 -41.21
C PHE A 205 -20.42 17.38 -42.50
N ASN A 206 -19.88 16.61 -43.45
CA ASN A 206 -20.49 16.35 -44.76
C ASN A 206 -21.41 15.11 -44.79
N GLY A 207 -21.45 14.33 -43.72
CA GLY A 207 -22.37 13.18 -43.57
C GLY A 207 -23.73 13.60 -43.04
N LYS A 208 -24.80 13.36 -43.83
CA LYS A 208 -26.17 13.31 -43.31
C LYS A 208 -26.34 12.06 -42.45
N ILE A 209 -27.25 12.17 -41.47
CA ILE A 209 -27.87 11.12 -40.64
C ILE A 209 -27.27 11.02 -39.22
N PHE A 210 -27.72 11.94 -38.36
CA PHE A 210 -28.04 11.59 -36.97
C PHE A 210 -29.17 10.55 -37.04
N GLY A 211 -28.79 9.28 -37.09
CA GLY A 211 -29.72 8.17 -36.89
C GLY A 211 -29.75 7.88 -35.40
N ASP A 212 -30.90 8.16 -34.79
CA ASP A 212 -31.20 7.74 -33.43
C ASP A 212 -31.22 6.20 -33.37
N GLU A 213 -30.10 5.60 -32.96
CA GLU A 213 -30.09 4.23 -32.47
C GLU A 213 -29.30 4.19 -31.16
N ASN A 214 -30.03 4.43 -30.06
CA ASN A 214 -29.64 4.00 -28.71
C ASN A 214 -29.96 2.51 -28.55
N PRO A 215 -29.02 1.66 -28.11
CA PRO A 215 -29.32 0.53 -27.25
C PRO A 215 -29.42 0.94 -25.76
#